data_AF-A0A1H6HTK3-F1
#
_entry.id   AF-A0A1H6HTK3-F1
#
_cell.length_a   1.000
_cell.length_b   1.000
_cell.length_c   1.000
_cell.angle_alpha   90.00
_cell.angle_beta   90.00
_cell.angle_gamma   90.00
#
_symmetry.space_group_name_H-M   'P 1'
#
loop_
_entity.id
_entity.type
_entity.pdbx_description
1 polymer ?
#
loop_
_entity_poly.entity_id
_entity_poly.type
_entity_poly.pdbx_seq_one_letter_code
_entity_poly.pdbx_strand_id
1 'polypeptide(L)'
;MKIQQLEYVIAVAREGSITKAAKKLYQAQPNISIALKELEASLGIQIFNRSPNGMILTPEGEEFLARAQTIVDEMQSLERDYAQTPENELKLKVAAARSTYATSAMGHLISEYSEKTNKLEVHVMETSTAKVMEDICAGKFDIGFIRIPSTYADMIESRLKARNLVGRTIMEFPLQIVMNMNHPLAEYDDIPYEELSKYPEIIHGDDEPEMVRRASINQDYDDKRSTKRIFIYDRGTQISMLKTVKNAYMWVSPMSQSSLKYNDLVVRKCSYANNLNRDMIIYRKASENSTLISDCVRTVYEYADKIEGLEI
;
A
#
# COMPACT_ATOMS: atom_id res chain seq x y z
N MET A 1 -14.95 -22.40 -21.49
CA MET A 1 -14.15 -21.71 -20.46
C MET A 1 -14.34 -22.40 -19.11
N LYS A 2 -13.25 -22.63 -18.35
CA LYS A 2 -13.22 -23.22 -17.00
C LYS A 2 -12.39 -22.32 -16.07
N ILE A 3 -12.65 -22.32 -14.77
CA ILE A 3 -11.89 -21.51 -13.79
C ILE A 3 -10.39 -21.78 -13.85
N GLN A 4 -9.99 -23.04 -13.97
CA GLN A 4 -8.57 -23.42 -14.07
C GLN A 4 -7.86 -22.74 -15.25
N GLN A 5 -8.56 -22.46 -16.36
CA GLN A 5 -7.99 -21.72 -17.48
C GLN A 5 -7.75 -20.25 -17.13
N LEU A 6 -8.60 -19.64 -16.27
CA LEU A 6 -8.42 -18.28 -15.77
C LEU A 6 -7.20 -18.20 -14.84
N GLU A 7 -7.04 -19.15 -13.93
CA GLU A 7 -5.88 -19.25 -13.04
C GLU A 7 -4.57 -19.36 -13.84
N TYR A 8 -4.59 -20.11 -14.94
CA TYR A 8 -3.46 -20.23 -15.86
C TYR A 8 -3.14 -18.91 -16.55
N VAL A 9 -4.14 -18.18 -17.04
CA VAL A 9 -3.94 -16.84 -17.63
C VAL A 9 -3.31 -15.90 -16.60
N ILE A 10 -3.86 -15.84 -15.38
CA ILE A 10 -3.34 -15.00 -14.29
C ILE A 10 -1.88 -15.35 -13.97
N ALA A 11 -1.57 -16.64 -13.82
CA ALA A 11 -0.21 -17.08 -13.51
C ALA A 11 0.78 -16.77 -14.64
N VAL A 12 0.39 -16.98 -15.91
CA VAL A 12 1.26 -16.69 -17.06
C VAL A 12 1.48 -15.19 -17.22
N ALA A 13 0.46 -14.37 -17.04
CA ALA A 13 0.58 -12.91 -17.06
C ALA A 13 1.54 -12.41 -15.97
N ARG A 14 1.43 -12.97 -14.75
CA ARG A 14 2.28 -12.60 -13.62
C ARG A 14 3.75 -13.00 -13.80
N GLU A 15 4.01 -14.17 -14.36
CA GLU A 15 5.37 -14.72 -14.47
C GLU A 15 6.05 -14.41 -15.81
N GLY A 16 5.29 -13.91 -16.81
CA GLY A 16 5.75 -13.65 -18.17
C GLY A 16 6.16 -14.92 -18.94
N SER A 17 5.89 -16.12 -18.40
CA SER A 17 6.38 -17.39 -18.95
C SER A 17 5.48 -18.55 -18.54
N ILE A 18 5.06 -19.34 -19.54
CA ILE A 18 4.32 -20.59 -19.31
C ILE A 18 5.13 -21.56 -18.45
N THR A 19 6.45 -21.65 -18.68
CA THR A 19 7.32 -22.56 -17.92
C THR A 19 7.42 -22.16 -16.45
N LYS A 20 7.53 -20.86 -16.14
CA LYS A 20 7.55 -20.38 -14.75
C LYS A 20 6.18 -20.55 -14.08
N ALA A 21 5.10 -20.23 -14.78
CA ALA A 21 3.74 -20.45 -14.30
C ALA A 21 3.47 -21.93 -14.00
N ALA A 22 3.88 -22.84 -14.89
CA ALA A 22 3.77 -24.29 -14.70
C ALA A 22 4.46 -24.77 -13.42
N LYS A 23 5.70 -24.31 -13.18
CA LYS A 23 6.41 -24.61 -11.93
C LYS A 23 5.67 -24.10 -10.70
N LYS A 24 5.13 -22.88 -10.76
CA LYS A 24 4.46 -22.22 -9.63
C LYS A 24 3.11 -22.86 -9.29
N LEU A 25 2.41 -23.37 -10.30
CA LEU A 25 1.13 -24.06 -10.16
C LEU A 25 1.26 -25.58 -9.97
N TYR A 26 2.48 -26.12 -9.93
CA TYR A 26 2.75 -27.56 -9.89
C TYR A 26 2.05 -28.33 -11.02
N GLN A 27 2.07 -27.76 -12.24
CA GLN A 27 1.43 -28.33 -13.43
C GLN A 27 2.44 -28.62 -14.54
N ALA A 28 2.09 -29.54 -15.44
CA ALA A 28 2.87 -29.78 -16.64
C ALA A 28 2.69 -28.62 -17.64
N GLN A 29 3.79 -28.12 -18.20
CA GLN A 29 3.78 -27.02 -19.18
C GLN A 29 2.84 -27.27 -20.38
N PRO A 30 2.75 -28.48 -20.96
CA PRO A 30 1.82 -28.76 -22.05
C PRO A 30 0.35 -28.54 -21.65
N ASN A 31 -0.03 -28.87 -20.41
CA ASN A 31 -1.40 -28.70 -19.93
C ASN A 31 -1.81 -27.24 -19.95
N ILE A 32 -0.93 -26.35 -19.44
CA ILE A 32 -1.18 -24.91 -19.46
C ILE A 32 -1.25 -24.40 -20.90
N SER A 33 -0.32 -24.82 -21.77
CA SER A 33 -0.30 -24.35 -23.16
C SER A 33 -1.53 -24.80 -23.97
N ILE A 34 -2.03 -26.01 -23.74
CA ILE A 34 -3.25 -26.52 -24.40
C ILE A 34 -4.47 -25.78 -23.87
N ALA A 35 -4.60 -25.68 -22.55
CA ALA A 35 -5.70 -25.01 -21.90
C ALA A 35 -5.84 -23.53 -22.31
N LEU A 36 -4.72 -22.81 -22.48
CA LEU A 36 -4.72 -21.43 -22.98
C LEU A 36 -5.17 -21.36 -24.45
N LYS A 37 -4.64 -22.23 -25.32
CA LYS A 37 -5.04 -22.27 -26.74
C LYS A 37 -6.52 -22.58 -26.90
N GLU A 38 -7.05 -23.53 -26.12
CA GLU A 38 -8.47 -23.87 -26.12
C GLU A 38 -9.33 -22.70 -25.64
N LEU A 39 -8.87 -21.98 -24.61
CA LEU A 39 -9.56 -20.79 -24.11
C LEU A 39 -9.62 -19.69 -25.19
N GLU A 40 -8.47 -19.32 -25.76
CA GLU A 40 -8.35 -18.33 -26.83
C GLU A 40 -9.23 -18.70 -28.04
N ALA A 41 -9.15 -19.96 -28.49
CA ALA A 41 -9.98 -20.47 -29.59
C ALA A 41 -11.48 -20.41 -29.27
N SER A 42 -11.88 -20.74 -28.04
CA SER A 42 -13.30 -20.71 -27.64
C SER A 42 -13.87 -19.29 -27.55
N LEU A 43 -13.02 -18.30 -27.25
CA LEU A 43 -13.41 -16.90 -27.12
C LEU A 43 -13.22 -16.10 -28.41
N GLY A 44 -12.48 -16.63 -29.39
CA GLY A 44 -12.15 -15.93 -30.63
C GLY A 44 -11.20 -14.74 -30.42
N ILE A 45 -10.49 -14.69 -29.30
CA ILE A 45 -9.50 -13.64 -28.98
C ILE A 45 -8.12 -14.27 -28.77
N GLN A 46 -7.09 -13.45 -28.95
CA GLN A 46 -5.74 -13.79 -28.52
C GLN A 46 -5.46 -13.04 -27.22
N ILE A 47 -5.16 -13.74 -26.13
CA ILE A 47 -4.89 -13.17 -24.81
C ILE A 47 -3.40 -12.82 -24.70
N PHE A 48 -2.54 -13.65 -25.29
CA PHE A 48 -1.09 -13.45 -25.25
C PHE A 48 -0.44 -13.43 -26.63
N ASN A 49 0.53 -12.54 -26.80
CA ASN A 49 1.54 -12.60 -27.83
C ASN A 49 2.78 -13.35 -27.34
N ARG A 50 3.26 -14.29 -28.16
CA ARG A 50 4.58 -14.91 -27.95
C ARG A 50 5.66 -13.98 -28.49
N SER A 51 6.61 -13.63 -27.64
CA SER A 51 7.77 -12.83 -28.01
C SER A 51 9.07 -13.51 -27.53
N PRO A 52 10.24 -13.10 -28.05
CA PRO A 52 11.53 -13.50 -27.50
C PRO A 52 11.68 -13.18 -26.00
N ASN A 53 10.95 -12.16 -25.52
CA ASN A 53 10.94 -11.72 -24.12
C ASN A 53 9.94 -12.48 -23.24
N GLY A 54 9.23 -13.47 -23.81
CA GLY A 54 8.23 -14.28 -23.10
C GLY A 54 6.81 -14.01 -23.57
N MET A 55 5.85 -14.25 -22.67
CA MET A 55 4.42 -14.08 -22.91
C MET A 55 4.00 -12.66 -22.54
N ILE A 56 3.47 -11.91 -23.50
CA ILE A 56 3.03 -10.52 -23.34
C ILE A 56 1.53 -10.45 -23.59
N LEU A 57 0.77 -9.71 -22.77
CA LEU A 57 -0.67 -9.53 -22.98
C LEU A 57 -0.95 -8.73 -24.25
N THR A 58 -2.03 -9.07 -24.94
CA THR A 58 -2.66 -8.20 -25.95
C THR A 58 -3.55 -7.16 -25.23
N PRO A 59 -4.00 -6.09 -25.92
CA PRO A 59 -4.99 -5.19 -25.35
C PRO A 59 -6.26 -5.90 -24.87
N GLU A 60 -6.78 -6.84 -25.67
CA GLU A 60 -7.91 -7.70 -25.28
C GLU A 60 -7.55 -8.62 -24.10
N GLY A 61 -6.30 -9.07 -24.04
CA GLY A 61 -5.76 -9.89 -22.96
C GLY A 61 -5.66 -9.14 -21.64
N GLU A 62 -5.34 -7.84 -21.65
CA GLU A 62 -5.35 -7.00 -20.45
C GLU A 62 -6.76 -6.85 -19.89
N GLU A 63 -7.76 -6.59 -20.75
CA GLU A 63 -9.15 -6.52 -20.33
C GLU A 63 -9.64 -7.88 -19.80
N PHE A 64 -9.32 -8.96 -20.52
CA PHE A 64 -9.66 -10.31 -20.12
C PHE A 64 -9.06 -10.66 -18.75
N LEU A 65 -7.78 -10.34 -18.54
CA LEU A 65 -7.07 -10.62 -17.28
C LEU A 65 -7.73 -9.90 -16.10
N ALA A 66 -8.10 -8.64 -16.25
CA ALA A 66 -8.77 -7.88 -15.19
C ALA A 66 -10.09 -8.54 -14.75
N ARG A 67 -10.88 -9.02 -15.72
CA ARG A 67 -12.14 -9.74 -15.45
C ARG A 67 -11.89 -11.15 -14.89
N ALA A 68 -10.92 -11.86 -15.43
CA ALA A 68 -10.53 -13.19 -14.97
C ALA A 68 -10.08 -13.18 -13.50
N GLN A 69 -9.29 -12.16 -13.10
CA GLN A 69 -8.87 -11.96 -11.73
C GLN A 69 -10.07 -11.79 -10.80
N THR A 70 -11.04 -10.94 -11.16
CA THR A 70 -12.27 -10.74 -10.38
C THR A 70 -13.06 -12.04 -10.21
N ILE A 71 -13.23 -12.83 -11.27
CA ILE A 71 -13.97 -14.11 -11.20
C ILE A 71 -13.27 -15.10 -10.27
N VAL A 72 -11.94 -15.23 -10.38
CA VAL A 72 -11.16 -16.13 -9.51
C VAL A 72 -11.22 -15.66 -8.06
N ASP A 73 -11.12 -14.35 -7.81
CA ASP A 73 -11.20 -13.78 -6.46
C ASP A 73 -12.59 -13.98 -5.83
N GLU A 74 -13.67 -13.84 -6.61
CA GLU A 74 -15.04 -14.13 -6.17
C GLU A 74 -15.23 -15.61 -5.85
N MET A 75 -14.72 -16.51 -6.68
CA MET A 75 -14.75 -17.95 -6.39
C MET A 75 -14.00 -18.27 -5.10
N GLN A 76 -12.80 -17.71 -4.91
CA GLN A 76 -12.05 -17.90 -3.68
C GLN A 76 -12.76 -17.27 -2.48
N SER A 77 -13.52 -16.18 -2.67
CA SER A 77 -14.35 -15.62 -1.60
C SER A 77 -15.47 -16.57 -1.24
N LEU A 78 -16.18 -17.11 -2.22
CA LEU A 78 -17.23 -18.10 -2.01
C LEU A 78 -16.67 -19.35 -1.30
N GLU A 79 -15.50 -19.83 -1.72
CA GLU A 79 -14.82 -20.92 -1.01
C GLU A 79 -14.46 -20.55 0.43
N ARG A 80 -14.07 -19.31 0.73
CA ARG A 80 -13.83 -18.86 2.12
C ARG A 80 -15.13 -18.74 2.93
N ASP A 81 -16.19 -18.22 2.31
CA ASP A 81 -17.47 -17.95 2.97
C ASP A 81 -18.20 -19.27 3.31
N TYR A 82 -17.99 -20.32 2.51
CA TYR A 82 -18.66 -21.62 2.67
C TYR A 82 -17.74 -22.79 3.02
N ALA A 83 -16.42 -22.64 2.94
CA ALA A 83 -15.56 -23.46 3.77
C ALA A 83 -16.02 -23.22 5.19
N GLN A 84 -16.24 -24.29 5.96
CA GLN A 84 -16.44 -24.19 7.39
C GLN A 84 -15.18 -23.56 7.98
N THR A 85 -15.09 -22.23 7.92
CA THR A 85 -14.17 -21.46 8.72
C THR A 85 -14.59 -21.84 10.14
N PRO A 86 -13.70 -22.45 10.94
CA PRO A 86 -14.00 -22.61 12.35
C PRO A 86 -14.47 -21.25 12.83
N GLU A 87 -15.59 -21.19 13.56
CA GLU A 87 -16.35 -19.98 13.93
C GLU A 87 -15.51 -18.85 14.60
N ASN A 88 -14.19 -19.03 14.74
CA ASN A 88 -13.25 -18.29 15.53
C ASN A 88 -11.83 -18.19 14.88
N GLU A 89 -11.68 -18.01 13.57
CA GLU A 89 -10.37 -17.73 12.94
C GLU A 89 -10.32 -16.36 12.24
N LEU A 90 -9.33 -15.52 12.60
CA LEU A 90 -9.01 -14.28 11.88
C LEU A 90 -7.76 -14.50 11.00
N LYS A 91 -7.93 -14.32 9.69
CA LYS A 91 -6.83 -14.17 8.72
C LYS A 91 -6.91 -12.80 8.07
N LEU A 92 -5.81 -12.05 8.14
CA LEU A 92 -5.76 -10.71 7.55
C LEU A 92 -4.36 -10.41 7.04
N LYS A 93 -4.27 -9.88 5.82
CA LYS A 93 -3.01 -9.41 5.24
C LYS A 93 -3.12 -7.93 4.92
N VAL A 94 -2.29 -7.11 5.58
CA VAL A 94 -2.23 -5.66 5.40
C VAL A 94 -0.90 -5.25 4.77
N ALA A 95 -0.96 -4.46 3.70
CA ALA A 95 0.20 -3.78 3.14
C ALA A 95 0.04 -2.26 3.35
N ALA A 96 1.07 -1.57 3.81
CA ALA A 96 1.00 -0.14 4.10
C ALA A 96 2.18 0.62 3.52
N ALA A 97 1.90 1.75 2.88
CA ALA A 97 2.91 2.71 2.46
C ALA A 97 3.05 3.81 3.53
N ARG A 98 4.03 3.63 4.43
CA ARG A 98 4.55 4.70 5.28
C ARG A 98 3.49 5.39 6.16
N SER A 99 2.52 4.63 6.67
CA SER A 99 1.39 5.14 7.47
C SER A 99 1.35 4.51 8.86
N THR A 100 1.96 5.20 9.83
CA THR A 100 2.02 4.74 11.23
C THR A 100 0.63 4.63 11.85
N TYR A 101 -0.24 5.61 11.63
CA TYR A 101 -1.57 5.60 12.23
C TYR A 101 -2.45 4.48 11.66
N ALA A 102 -2.34 4.17 10.36
CA ALA A 102 -3.07 3.06 9.76
C ALA A 102 -2.61 1.72 10.36
N THR A 103 -1.30 1.53 10.55
CA THR A 103 -0.79 0.32 11.22
C THR A 103 -1.23 0.24 12.69
N SER A 104 -1.30 1.36 13.41
CA SER A 104 -1.87 1.41 14.77
C SER A 104 -3.36 1.06 14.77
N ALA A 105 -4.14 1.63 13.85
CA ALA A 105 -5.56 1.34 13.70
C ALA A 105 -5.80 -0.17 13.48
N MET A 106 -5.01 -0.80 12.60
CA MET A 106 -5.05 -2.25 12.39
C MET A 106 -4.66 -3.02 13.65
N GLY A 107 -3.64 -2.57 14.40
CA GLY A 107 -3.28 -3.18 15.68
C GLY A 107 -4.44 -3.23 16.68
N HIS A 108 -5.22 -2.15 16.77
CA HIS A 108 -6.40 -2.10 17.62
C HIS A 108 -7.52 -3.03 17.15
N LEU A 109 -7.81 -3.05 15.85
CA LEU A 109 -8.78 -4.00 15.29
C LEU A 109 -8.37 -5.46 15.56
N ILE A 110 -7.09 -5.78 15.34
CA ILE A 110 -6.53 -7.10 15.60
C ILE A 110 -6.70 -7.47 17.08
N SER A 111 -6.49 -6.52 17.99
CA SER A 111 -6.73 -6.74 19.43
C SER A 111 -8.18 -7.11 19.71
N GLU A 112 -9.15 -6.38 19.16
CA GLU A 112 -10.59 -6.66 19.34
C GLU A 112 -11.01 -8.05 18.82
N TYR A 113 -10.42 -8.49 17.70
CA TYR A 113 -10.67 -9.81 17.14
C TYR A 113 -9.91 -10.90 17.90
N SER A 114 -8.74 -10.61 18.45
CA SER A 114 -7.93 -11.59 19.20
C SER A 114 -8.64 -12.10 20.46
N GLU A 115 -9.52 -11.30 21.06
CA GLU A 115 -10.32 -11.69 22.22
C GLU A 115 -11.48 -12.65 21.84
N LYS A 116 -11.90 -12.63 20.57
CA LYS A 116 -13.08 -13.35 20.07
C LYS A 116 -12.72 -14.58 19.26
N THR A 117 -11.45 -14.74 18.86
CA THR A 117 -10.99 -15.79 17.96
C THR A 117 -10.03 -16.74 18.66
N ASN A 118 -10.07 -18.02 18.29
CA ASN A 118 -9.20 -19.07 18.82
C ASN A 118 -7.96 -19.28 17.93
N LYS A 119 -7.94 -18.67 16.75
CA LYS A 119 -6.82 -18.73 15.81
C LYS A 119 -6.66 -17.40 15.09
N LEU A 120 -5.44 -16.88 15.10
CA LEU A 120 -5.10 -15.58 14.54
C LEU A 120 -3.86 -15.74 13.64
N GLU A 121 -3.99 -15.37 12.37
CA GLU A 121 -2.87 -15.30 11.43
C GLU A 121 -2.93 -13.96 10.68
N VAL A 122 -2.15 -12.98 11.14
CA VAL A 122 -2.10 -11.64 10.56
C VAL A 122 -0.72 -11.34 10.01
N HIS A 123 -0.67 -10.86 8.77
CA HIS A 123 0.57 -10.42 8.13
C HIS A 123 0.48 -8.92 7.87
N VAL A 124 1.42 -8.15 8.41
CA VAL A 124 1.52 -6.70 8.13
C VAL A 124 2.86 -6.43 7.47
N MET A 125 2.83 -5.73 6.34
CA MET A 125 4.01 -5.39 5.55
C MET A 125 4.04 -3.90 5.28
N GLU A 126 5.19 -3.26 5.49
CA GLU A 126 5.46 -1.93 4.95
C GLU A 126 6.15 -2.04 3.58
N THR A 127 5.69 -1.24 2.61
CA THR A 127 6.25 -1.20 1.26
C THR A 127 5.88 0.10 0.54
N SER A 128 6.27 0.26 -0.74
CA SER A 128 5.96 1.48 -1.50
C SER A 128 4.50 1.51 -1.98
N THR A 129 3.97 2.72 -2.26
CA THR A 129 2.60 2.89 -2.78
C THR A 129 2.34 2.05 -4.04
N ALA A 130 3.29 2.03 -4.98
CA ALA A 130 3.19 1.21 -6.18
C ALA A 130 3.07 -0.28 -5.85
N LYS A 131 3.87 -0.75 -4.88
CA LYS A 131 3.91 -2.15 -4.50
C LYS A 131 2.65 -2.59 -3.76
N VAL A 132 2.10 -1.73 -2.88
CA VAL A 132 0.80 -1.95 -2.24
C VAL A 132 -0.28 -2.16 -3.30
N MET A 133 -0.39 -1.27 -4.30
CA MET A 133 -1.39 -1.41 -5.37
C MET A 133 -1.24 -2.72 -6.16
N GLU A 134 -0.01 -3.11 -6.52
CA GLU A 134 0.25 -4.38 -7.19
C GLU A 134 -0.16 -5.59 -6.35
N ASP A 135 0.19 -5.59 -5.07
CA ASP A 135 0.01 -6.74 -4.22
C ASP A 135 -1.46 -6.95 -3.80
N ILE A 136 -2.24 -5.86 -3.69
CA ILE A 136 -3.70 -5.92 -3.50
C ILE A 136 -4.39 -6.41 -4.78
N CYS A 137 -4.00 -5.86 -5.94
CA CYS A 137 -4.51 -6.28 -7.25
C CYS A 137 -4.24 -7.77 -7.50
N ALA A 138 -3.10 -8.29 -7.06
CA ALA A 138 -2.67 -9.67 -7.26
C ALA A 138 -3.21 -10.66 -6.22
N GLY A 139 -4.11 -10.26 -5.33
CA GLY A 139 -4.68 -11.17 -4.34
C GLY A 139 -3.77 -11.49 -3.15
N LYS A 140 -2.58 -10.86 -3.04
CA LYS A 140 -1.58 -11.22 -2.02
C LYS A 140 -1.90 -10.65 -0.63
N PHE A 141 -2.50 -9.47 -0.62
CA PHE A 141 -2.94 -8.76 0.58
C PHE A 141 -4.43 -8.42 0.44
N ASP A 142 -5.10 -8.24 1.58
CA ASP A 142 -6.53 -7.96 1.64
C ASP A 142 -6.78 -6.45 1.66
N ILE A 143 -5.96 -5.71 2.41
CA ILE A 143 -6.05 -4.26 2.56
C ILE A 143 -4.70 -3.60 2.30
N GLY A 144 -4.75 -2.50 1.55
CA GLY A 144 -3.63 -1.64 1.24
C GLY A 144 -3.84 -0.25 1.83
N PHE A 145 -2.79 0.36 2.38
CA PHE A 145 -2.76 1.80 2.67
C PHE A 145 -1.75 2.46 1.74
N ILE A 146 -2.18 3.48 1.01
CA ILE A 146 -1.33 4.24 0.09
C ILE A 146 -1.33 5.72 0.45
N ARG A 147 -0.20 6.37 0.17
CA ARG A 147 -0.06 7.83 0.19
C ARG A 147 0.30 8.32 -1.19
N ILE A 148 -0.39 9.35 -1.64
CA ILE A 148 -0.12 10.00 -2.92
C ILE A 148 -0.18 11.52 -2.77
N PRO A 149 0.59 12.29 -3.55
CA PRO A 149 0.31 13.71 -3.75
C PRO A 149 -1.13 13.90 -4.24
N SER A 150 -1.88 14.85 -3.68
CA SER A 150 -3.27 15.11 -4.09
C SER A 150 -3.36 15.51 -5.58
N THR A 151 -2.28 16.06 -6.16
CA THR A 151 -2.17 16.35 -7.60
C THR A 151 -2.21 15.10 -8.49
N TYR A 152 -1.94 13.92 -7.93
CA TYR A 152 -1.99 12.63 -8.64
C TYR A 152 -3.26 11.83 -8.34
N ALA A 153 -4.19 12.36 -7.54
CA ALA A 153 -5.39 11.66 -7.11
C ALA A 153 -6.22 11.09 -8.26
N ASP A 154 -6.60 11.90 -9.24
CA ASP A 154 -7.45 11.47 -10.35
C ASP A 154 -6.80 10.36 -11.19
N MET A 155 -5.50 10.46 -11.41
CA MET A 155 -4.72 9.43 -12.11
C MET A 155 -4.73 8.11 -11.33
N ILE A 156 -4.50 8.18 -10.02
CA ILE A 156 -4.44 6.99 -9.17
C ILE A 156 -5.84 6.37 -9.03
N GLU A 157 -6.89 7.15 -8.82
CA GLU A 157 -8.27 6.66 -8.78
C GLU A 157 -8.68 5.97 -10.08
N SER A 158 -8.29 6.53 -11.23
CA SER A 158 -8.53 5.91 -12.54
C SER A 158 -7.80 4.56 -12.66
N ARG A 159 -6.55 4.48 -12.18
CA ARG A 159 -5.77 3.23 -12.15
C ARG A 159 -6.35 2.19 -11.20
N LEU A 160 -6.84 2.59 -10.03
CA LEU A 160 -7.51 1.69 -9.09
C LEU A 160 -8.78 1.09 -9.73
N LYS A 161 -9.63 1.92 -10.33
CA LYS A 161 -10.85 1.47 -11.03
C LYS A 161 -10.54 0.51 -12.16
N ALA A 162 -9.54 0.80 -13.00
CA ALA A 162 -9.12 -0.06 -14.10
C ALA A 162 -8.62 -1.44 -13.64
N ARG A 163 -8.17 -1.56 -12.38
CA ARG A 163 -7.67 -2.79 -11.77
C ARG A 163 -8.68 -3.47 -10.83
N ASN A 164 -9.96 -3.07 -10.90
CA ASN A 164 -11.02 -3.57 -10.01
C ASN A 164 -10.67 -3.39 -8.52
N LEU A 165 -9.99 -2.29 -8.19
CA LEU A 165 -9.73 -1.87 -6.82
C LEU A 165 -10.67 -0.74 -6.42
N VAL A 166 -11.08 -0.78 -5.16
CA VAL A 166 -11.77 0.34 -4.50
C VAL A 166 -10.73 1.10 -3.70
N GLY A 167 -10.70 2.41 -3.85
CA GLY A 167 -9.93 3.32 -2.98
C GLY A 167 -10.88 4.26 -2.25
N ARG A 168 -10.64 4.46 -0.95
CA ARG A 168 -11.36 5.43 -0.14
C ARG A 168 -10.37 6.38 0.51
N THR A 169 -10.57 7.68 0.32
CA THR A 169 -9.78 8.72 0.98
C THR A 169 -9.99 8.63 2.48
N ILE A 170 -8.91 8.52 3.22
CA ILE A 170 -8.91 8.54 4.69
C ILE A 170 -8.82 9.99 5.15
N MET A 171 -7.79 10.71 4.68
CA MET A 171 -7.53 12.11 5.05
C MET A 171 -6.64 12.80 4.01
N GLU A 172 -6.61 14.13 4.05
CA GLU A 172 -5.68 14.96 3.27
C GLU A 172 -4.89 15.91 4.17
N PHE A 173 -3.58 16.03 3.92
CA PHE A 173 -2.70 16.85 4.76
C PHE A 173 -1.43 17.29 4.02
N PRO A 174 -0.85 18.45 4.39
CA PRO A 174 0.55 18.74 4.07
C PRO A 174 1.48 17.85 4.91
N LEU A 175 2.68 17.56 4.40
CA LEU A 175 3.71 16.92 5.23
C LEU A 175 4.22 17.87 6.31
N GLN A 176 4.60 17.30 7.44
CA GLN A 176 5.18 18.00 8.58
C GLN A 176 6.58 17.46 8.87
N ILE A 177 7.31 18.13 9.75
CA ILE A 177 8.64 17.69 10.18
C ILE A 177 8.51 17.04 11.56
N VAL A 178 8.98 15.81 11.70
CA VAL A 178 9.16 15.16 13.01
C VAL A 178 10.63 15.06 13.36
N MET A 179 10.94 15.30 14.63
CA MET A 179 12.30 15.28 15.17
C MET A 179 12.29 14.90 16.66
N ASN A 180 13.46 14.69 17.26
CA ASN A 180 13.57 14.57 18.71
C ASN A 180 13.08 15.85 19.39
N MET A 181 12.42 15.74 20.55
CA MET A 181 11.92 16.92 21.28
C MET A 181 13.02 17.90 21.73
N ASN A 182 14.29 17.46 21.79
CA ASN A 182 15.45 18.30 22.11
C ASN A 182 16.21 18.78 20.87
N HIS A 183 15.65 18.61 19.67
CA HIS A 183 16.25 19.08 18.43
C HIS A 183 16.31 20.63 18.43
N PRO A 184 17.38 21.28 17.91
CA PRO A 184 17.47 22.74 17.89
C PRO A 184 16.30 23.44 17.18
N LEU A 185 15.67 22.78 16.21
CA LEU A 185 14.49 23.27 15.50
C LEU A 185 13.15 23.00 16.20
N ALA A 186 13.15 22.32 17.36
CA ALA A 186 11.92 21.99 18.09
C ALA A 186 11.20 23.23 18.67
N GLU A 187 11.90 24.36 18.84
CA GLU A 187 11.34 25.60 19.37
C GLU A 187 10.52 26.38 18.34
N TYR A 188 10.66 26.08 17.05
CA TYR A 188 9.87 26.70 16.00
C TYR A 188 8.46 26.09 15.98
N ASP A 189 7.41 26.89 15.85
CA ASP A 189 6.08 26.38 15.51
C ASP A 189 5.98 26.04 14.01
N ASP A 190 6.65 26.83 13.18
CA ASP A 190 6.82 26.67 11.74
C ASP A 190 8.29 26.83 11.37
N ILE A 191 8.89 25.77 10.82
CA ILE A 191 10.32 25.68 10.54
C ILE A 191 10.63 26.30 9.17
N PRO A 192 11.54 27.29 9.10
CA PRO A 192 12.06 27.78 7.83
C PRO A 192 12.76 26.66 7.06
N TYR A 193 12.40 26.46 5.79
CA TYR A 193 12.95 25.38 4.95
C TYR A 193 14.48 25.42 4.85
N GLU A 194 15.06 26.61 4.83
CA GLU A 194 16.50 26.88 4.80
C GLU A 194 17.23 26.21 5.98
N GLU A 195 16.62 26.20 7.17
CA GLU A 195 17.23 25.68 8.39
C GLU A 195 17.40 24.16 8.35
N LEU A 196 16.50 23.45 7.66
CA LEU A 196 16.54 22.00 7.53
C LEU A 196 17.85 21.50 6.89
N SER A 197 18.41 22.27 5.95
CA SER A 197 19.66 21.91 5.26
C SER A 197 20.89 21.76 6.17
N LYS A 198 20.84 22.29 7.40
CA LYS A 198 21.91 22.20 8.39
C LYS A 198 21.99 20.83 9.08
N TYR A 199 20.90 20.06 9.04
CA TYR A 199 20.68 18.86 9.83
C TYR A 199 20.51 17.61 8.96
N PRO A 200 20.86 16.41 9.47
CA PRO A 200 20.60 15.15 8.77
C PRO A 200 19.11 14.89 8.56
N GLU A 201 18.72 14.65 7.32
CA GLU A 201 17.39 14.18 6.97
C GLU A 201 17.37 12.64 6.97
N ILE A 202 16.41 12.06 7.70
CA ILE A 202 16.08 10.65 7.58
C ILE A 202 15.06 10.48 6.44
N ILE A 203 15.43 9.67 5.46
CA ILE A 203 14.70 9.46 4.22
C ILE A 203 14.23 8.01 4.16
N HIS A 204 13.00 7.78 3.71
CA HIS A 204 12.57 6.43 3.37
C HIS A 204 13.23 6.02 2.06
N GLY A 205 14.08 4.99 2.09
CA GLY A 205 14.97 4.65 0.99
C GLY A 205 14.36 3.81 -0.13
N ASP A 206 13.03 3.72 -0.21
CA ASP A 206 12.34 2.89 -1.21
C ASP A 206 12.55 3.40 -2.65
N ASP A 207 12.19 2.56 -3.62
CA ASP A 207 12.30 2.87 -5.05
C ASP A 207 11.26 3.91 -5.54
N GLU A 208 10.77 4.78 -4.65
CA GLU A 208 9.82 5.82 -5.01
C GLU A 208 10.52 6.91 -5.86
N PRO A 209 9.97 7.27 -7.03
CA PRO A 209 10.59 8.28 -7.88
C PRO A 209 10.72 9.65 -7.19
N GLU A 210 11.85 10.33 -7.37
CA GLU A 210 12.10 11.69 -6.82
C GLU A 210 10.96 12.67 -7.11
N MET A 211 10.35 12.57 -8.30
CA MET A 211 9.22 13.43 -8.69
C MET A 211 8.01 13.31 -7.75
N VAL A 212 7.79 12.13 -7.17
CA VAL A 212 6.68 11.89 -6.23
C VAL A 212 6.99 12.59 -4.92
N ARG A 213 8.23 12.49 -4.44
CA ARG A 213 8.68 13.19 -3.23
C ARG A 213 8.53 14.71 -3.36
N ARG A 214 8.93 15.29 -4.49
CA ARG A 214 8.71 16.73 -4.77
C ARG A 214 7.23 17.08 -4.80
N ALA A 215 6.43 16.31 -5.54
CA ALA A 215 4.98 16.50 -5.57
C ALA A 215 4.34 16.38 -4.17
N SER A 216 4.90 15.57 -3.26
CA SER A 216 4.44 15.44 -1.87
C SER A 216 4.82 16.59 -0.95
N ILE A 217 5.91 17.31 -1.23
CA ILE A 217 6.40 18.40 -0.36
C ILE A 217 6.10 19.75 -1.01
N ASN A 218 6.81 20.06 -2.09
CA ASN A 218 6.73 21.30 -2.86
C ASN A 218 7.31 21.04 -4.26
N GLN A 219 6.74 21.64 -5.30
CA GLN A 219 7.25 21.48 -6.68
C GLN A 219 8.72 21.90 -6.84
N ASP A 220 9.16 22.89 -6.05
CA ASP A 220 10.53 23.41 -6.04
C ASP A 220 11.46 22.67 -5.05
N TYR A 221 11.01 21.57 -4.43
CA TYR A 221 11.81 20.84 -3.44
C TYR A 221 13.08 20.28 -4.07
N ASP A 222 14.23 20.70 -3.55
CA ASP A 222 15.55 20.25 -4.00
C ASP A 222 16.09 19.14 -3.08
N ASP A 223 16.00 17.89 -3.55
CA ASP A 223 16.51 16.68 -2.88
C ASP A 223 18.03 16.71 -2.63
N LYS A 224 18.77 17.62 -3.27
CA LYS A 224 20.22 17.76 -3.15
C LYS A 224 20.63 18.92 -2.24
N ARG A 225 19.68 19.72 -1.74
CA ARG A 225 19.97 20.86 -0.86
C ARG A 225 20.60 20.43 0.46
N SER A 226 20.14 19.31 1.04
CA SER A 226 20.79 18.70 2.21
C SER A 226 21.89 17.74 1.77
N THR A 227 23.11 17.98 2.26
CA THR A 227 24.25 17.07 2.07
C THR A 227 24.32 15.96 3.10
N LYS A 228 23.43 15.97 4.11
CA LYS A 228 23.39 15.02 5.23
C LYS A 228 22.11 14.20 5.13
N ARG A 229 22.21 12.96 4.65
CA ARG A 229 21.04 12.10 4.41
C ARG A 229 21.28 10.70 4.98
N ILE A 230 20.26 10.16 5.65
CA ILE A 230 20.26 8.82 6.22
C ILE A 230 19.09 8.06 5.60
N PHE A 231 19.37 7.04 4.79
CA PHE A 231 18.35 6.23 4.13
C PHE A 231 17.97 5.03 5.02
N ILE A 232 16.68 4.87 5.30
CA ILE A 232 16.12 3.81 6.12
C ILE A 232 14.90 3.22 5.40
N TYR A 233 14.70 1.91 5.48
CA TYR A 233 13.74 1.17 4.65
C TYR A 233 12.53 0.65 5.43
N ASP A 234 12.41 1.01 6.70
CA ASP A 234 11.24 0.70 7.53
C ASP A 234 10.96 1.82 8.56
N ARG A 235 9.68 2.06 8.84
CA ARG A 235 9.20 3.14 9.70
C ARG A 235 9.60 2.95 11.15
N GLY A 236 9.69 1.71 11.63
CA GLY A 236 10.09 1.41 13.00
C GLY A 236 11.51 1.90 13.28
N THR A 237 12.45 1.59 12.37
CA THR A 237 13.84 2.05 12.43
C THR A 237 13.95 3.56 12.24
N GLN A 238 13.13 4.18 11.39
CA GLN A 238 13.09 5.65 11.26
C GLN A 238 12.75 6.33 12.59
N ILE A 239 11.67 5.90 13.24
CA ILE A 239 11.25 6.43 14.53
C ILE A 239 12.31 6.16 15.61
N SER A 240 12.87 4.95 15.65
CA SER A 240 13.95 4.59 16.58
C SER A 240 15.21 5.44 16.37
N MET A 241 15.58 5.70 15.12
CA MET A 241 16.76 6.51 14.76
C MET A 241 16.61 7.97 15.16
N LEU A 242 15.40 8.55 15.10
CA LEU A 242 15.15 9.91 15.60
C LEU A 242 15.39 10.05 17.11
N LYS A 243 15.36 8.95 17.87
CA LYS A 243 15.67 8.95 19.32
C LYS A 243 17.17 9.01 19.59
N THR A 244 17.97 8.42 18.72
CA THR A 244 19.43 8.31 18.89
C THR A 244 20.17 9.42 18.17
N VAL A 245 19.80 9.73 16.92
CA VAL A 245 20.33 10.83 16.13
C VAL A 245 19.49 12.09 16.41
N LYS A 246 19.68 12.66 17.60
CA LYS A 246 18.81 13.73 18.14
C LYS A 246 18.77 15.02 17.32
N ASN A 247 19.74 15.23 16.44
CA ASN A 247 19.79 16.37 15.52
C ASN A 247 19.28 16.01 14.11
N ALA A 248 18.60 14.87 13.94
CA ALA A 248 17.96 14.51 12.68
C ALA A 248 16.47 14.86 12.69
N TYR A 249 15.92 14.96 11.48
CA TYR A 249 14.49 15.13 11.24
C TYR A 249 14.03 14.24 10.08
N MET A 250 12.72 14.09 9.91
CA MET A 250 12.14 13.53 8.68
C MET A 250 10.80 14.18 8.35
N TRP A 251 10.42 14.12 7.07
CA TRP A 251 9.07 14.43 6.62
C TRP A 251 8.09 13.31 7.01
N VAL A 252 6.94 13.69 7.56
CA VAL A 252 5.93 12.74 8.04
C VAL A 252 4.52 13.26 7.80
N SER A 253 3.55 12.34 7.75
CA SER A 253 2.14 12.66 7.93
C SER A 253 1.83 13.06 9.36
N PRO A 254 0.63 13.61 9.61
CA PRO A 254 0.12 13.74 10.96
C PRO A 254 0.32 12.46 11.80
N MET A 255 0.78 12.66 13.03
CA MET A 255 1.04 11.61 14.02
C MET A 255 0.24 11.89 15.28
N SER A 256 -0.21 10.85 15.98
CA SER A 256 -0.93 11.03 17.24
C SER A 256 0.01 11.57 18.33
N GLN A 257 -0.52 12.45 19.20
CA GLN A 257 0.21 13.01 20.34
C GLN A 257 0.73 11.93 21.30
N SER A 258 -0.02 10.83 21.47
CA SER A 258 0.41 9.69 22.26
C SER A 258 1.66 9.01 21.68
N SER A 259 1.72 8.85 20.36
CA SER A 259 2.88 8.26 19.67
C SER A 259 4.11 9.17 19.77
N LEU A 260 3.92 10.48 19.59
CA LEU A 260 5.01 11.46 19.73
C LEU A 260 5.59 11.47 21.14
N LYS A 261 4.73 11.55 22.16
CA LYS A 261 5.13 11.52 23.56
C LYS A 261 5.85 10.24 23.95
N TYR A 262 5.37 9.08 23.50
CA TYR A 262 6.01 7.78 23.78
C TYR A 262 7.44 7.68 23.20
N ASN A 263 7.70 8.38 22.10
CA ASN A 263 8.98 8.32 21.40
C ASN A 263 9.91 9.51 21.67
N ASP A 264 9.56 10.42 22.58
CA ASP A 264 10.30 11.67 22.83
C ASP A 264 10.46 12.52 21.56
N LEU A 265 9.43 12.51 20.71
CA LEU A 265 9.40 13.21 19.43
C LEU A 265 8.45 14.40 19.47
N VAL A 266 8.69 15.33 18.57
CA VAL A 266 7.85 16.50 18.34
C VAL A 266 7.65 16.71 16.84
N VAL A 267 6.46 17.15 16.47
CA VAL A 267 6.11 17.52 15.09
C VAL A 267 5.97 19.03 15.00
N ARG A 268 6.53 19.62 13.95
CA ARG A 268 6.41 21.04 13.60
C ARG A 268 5.98 21.24 12.17
N LYS A 269 5.30 22.36 11.93
CA LYS A 269 4.92 22.76 10.57
C LYS A 269 6.18 23.19 9.81
N CYS A 270 6.09 23.10 8.50
CA CYS A 270 7.03 23.75 7.59
C CYS A 270 6.19 24.25 6.43
N SER A 271 5.82 25.53 6.42
CA SER A 271 4.92 26.10 5.41
C SER A 271 5.45 26.02 3.98
N TYR A 272 6.73 25.70 3.81
CA TYR A 272 7.29 25.33 2.51
C TYR A 272 6.63 24.06 1.94
N ALA A 273 6.27 23.09 2.78
CA ALA A 273 5.54 21.89 2.39
C ALA A 273 4.04 22.18 2.20
N ASN A 274 3.71 22.89 1.13
CA ASN A 274 2.37 23.38 0.85
C ASN A 274 1.52 22.43 -0.01
N ASN A 275 2.12 21.35 -0.55
CA ASN A 275 1.37 20.37 -1.30
C ASN A 275 0.62 19.42 -0.37
N LEU A 276 -0.65 19.18 -0.69
CA LEU A 276 -1.44 18.18 0.02
C LEU A 276 -1.10 16.78 -0.46
N ASN A 277 -1.13 15.86 0.49
CA ASN A 277 -1.04 14.44 0.28
C ASN A 277 -2.36 13.82 0.72
N ARG A 278 -2.78 12.79 -0.01
CA ARG A 278 -3.98 12.01 0.24
C ARG A 278 -3.56 10.62 0.69
N ASP A 279 -3.99 10.25 1.88
CA ASP A 279 -3.92 8.86 2.34
C ASP A 279 -5.20 8.15 1.97
N MET A 280 -5.08 6.94 1.43
CA MET A 280 -6.21 6.13 0.99
C MET A 280 -6.08 4.71 1.50
N ILE A 281 -7.20 4.12 1.92
CA ILE A 281 -7.34 2.68 2.08
C ILE A 281 -7.80 2.10 0.74
N ILE A 282 -7.16 1.02 0.29
CA ILE A 282 -7.48 0.32 -0.94
C ILE A 282 -7.72 -1.17 -0.68
N TYR A 283 -8.64 -1.75 -1.43
CA TYR A 283 -8.97 -3.18 -1.37
C TYR A 283 -9.61 -3.62 -2.70
N ARG A 284 -9.72 -4.94 -2.93
CA ARG A 284 -10.34 -5.46 -4.16
C ARG A 284 -11.85 -5.22 -4.14
N LYS A 285 -12.43 -4.86 -5.29
CA LYS A 285 -13.88 -4.64 -5.44
C LYS A 285 -14.70 -5.86 -5.02
N ALA A 286 -14.21 -7.07 -5.30
CA ALA A 286 -14.83 -8.33 -4.89
C ALA A 286 -14.96 -8.48 -3.35
N SER A 287 -14.13 -7.77 -2.58
CA SER A 287 -14.12 -7.83 -1.11
C SER A 287 -14.95 -6.71 -0.46
N GLU A 288 -15.65 -5.87 -1.23
CA GLU A 288 -16.35 -4.70 -0.70
C GLU A 288 -17.46 -5.04 0.30
N ASN A 289 -18.09 -6.21 0.15
CA ASN A 289 -19.14 -6.67 1.06
C ASN A 289 -18.60 -7.48 2.26
N SER A 290 -17.29 -7.61 2.41
CA SER A 290 -16.69 -8.32 3.54
C SER A 290 -16.84 -7.50 4.83
N THR A 291 -17.40 -8.13 5.87
CA THR A 291 -17.50 -7.52 7.22
C THR A 291 -16.14 -7.10 7.76
N LEU A 292 -15.10 -7.94 7.58
CA LEU A 292 -13.75 -7.63 8.03
C LEU A 292 -13.17 -6.40 7.32
N ILE A 293 -13.41 -6.26 6.01
CA ILE A 293 -12.97 -5.07 5.26
C ILE A 293 -13.72 -3.82 5.74
N SER A 294 -15.04 -3.92 5.94
CA SER A 294 -15.86 -2.83 6.48
C SER A 294 -15.35 -2.38 7.86
N ASP A 295 -15.04 -3.33 8.75
CA ASP A 295 -14.46 -3.04 10.05
C ASP A 295 -13.10 -2.35 9.95
N CYS A 296 -12.22 -2.81 9.05
CA CYS A 296 -10.94 -2.15 8.82
C CYS A 296 -11.09 -0.71 8.34
N VAL A 297 -11.99 -0.47 7.39
CA VAL A 297 -12.31 0.86 6.87
C VAL A 297 -12.83 1.75 8.00
N ARG A 298 -13.80 1.27 8.78
CA ARG A 298 -14.35 2.00 9.93
C ARG A 298 -13.26 2.35 10.96
N THR A 299 -12.48 1.37 11.37
CA THR A 299 -11.43 1.57 12.39
C THR A 299 -10.37 2.56 11.92
N VAL A 300 -9.95 2.55 10.64
CA VAL A 300 -8.97 3.54 10.18
C VAL A 300 -9.54 4.96 10.16
N TYR A 301 -10.81 5.15 9.81
CA TYR A 301 -11.48 6.46 9.89
C TYR A 301 -11.53 6.97 11.33
N GLU A 302 -11.95 6.13 12.29
CA GLU A 302 -11.98 6.50 13.70
C GLU A 302 -10.60 6.93 14.24
N TYR A 303 -9.51 6.36 13.71
CA TYR A 303 -8.15 6.75 14.06
C TYR A 303 -7.69 8.01 13.36
N ALA A 304 -8.07 8.22 12.10
CA ALA A 304 -7.76 9.43 11.36
C ALA A 304 -8.46 10.64 11.98
N ASP A 305 -9.75 10.51 12.35
CA ASP A 305 -10.51 11.56 13.03
C ASP A 305 -9.88 11.95 14.37
N LYS A 306 -9.35 10.98 15.12
CA LYS A 306 -8.60 11.24 16.36
C LYS A 306 -7.30 12.01 16.12
N ILE A 307 -6.70 11.90 14.93
CA ILE A 307 -5.49 12.64 14.57
C ILE A 307 -5.85 14.04 14.10
N GLU A 308 -6.90 14.19 13.29
CA GLU A 308 -7.39 15.51 12.85
C GLU A 308 -7.97 16.35 14.00
N GLY A 309 -8.72 15.71 14.91
CA GLY A 309 -9.30 16.35 16.09
C GLY A 309 -8.29 16.67 17.20
N LEU A 310 -7.03 16.23 17.07
CA LEU A 310 -5.91 16.75 17.85
C LEU A 310 -5.39 18.01 17.16
N GLU A 311 -6.22 19.05 17.11
CA GLU A 311 -5.78 20.37 16.65
C GLU A 311 -4.59 20.86 17.47
N ILE A 312 -3.53 21.17 16.72
CA ILE A 312 -2.40 22.11 16.92
C ILE A 312 -2.28 22.75 18.31
#